data_AF-A0A5B0NTJ6-F1
#
_entry.id   AF-A0A5B0NTJ6-F1
#
_cell.length_a   1.000
_cell.length_b   1.000
_cell.length_c   1.000
_cell.angle_alpha   90.00
_cell.angle_beta   90.00
_cell.angle_gamma   90.00
#
_symmetry.space_group_name_H-M   'P 1'
#
loop_
_entity.id
_entity.type
_entity.pdbx_description
1 polymer ?
#
loop_
_entity_poly.entity_id
_entity_poly.type
_entity_poly.pdbx_seq_one_letter_code
_entity_poly.pdbx_strand_id
1 'polypeptide(L)'
;MIIDNLTRAQCDLLWKVWYSKIEIRQRFLALVEEKQPLFQACCAGESTTLGTRDNQRLVAAVRKRADQLEHSLENYNRRTEAFIAACPTHHPPPTIQYSELLRLQPDDPFWNDGFFTNGNEPWAIDIHTQRGIRQLASYKRGIEEKRRLGWEVRRTMHWVVGRHELVWSLLTGLCQLSVAATPGDLPVQLKPLLEHTSLSSNISMAPKILSGKVLLHSHLIRIARLQVEWNENIAEVFNKTAPQSDDNQLKQKWNLQLQNIKSTLRFGFLSGIPGDLHEGLLQIFARTEDEDDQDEDEEDEEDEEDEADEEDEEDKEDKEDEEDDDEEDEYLADINAVAQLQMAEDMLANLSNNSN
;
A
#
# COMPACT_ATOMS: atom_id res chain seq x y z
N MET A 1 -3.16 23.66 -36.98
CA MET A 1 -3.70 22.31 -36.66
C MET A 1 -3.24 21.34 -37.74
N ILE A 2 -3.01 20.05 -37.46
CA ILE A 2 -2.63 19.03 -38.48
C ILE A 2 -3.57 19.04 -39.69
N ILE A 3 -4.83 19.38 -39.43
CA ILE A 3 -5.92 19.44 -40.42
C ILE A 3 -5.67 20.53 -41.48
N ASP A 4 -4.83 21.53 -41.22
CA ASP A 4 -4.66 22.69 -42.11
C ASP A 4 -3.90 22.35 -43.41
N ASN A 5 -3.15 21.23 -43.43
CA ASN A 5 -2.34 20.80 -44.58
C ASN A 5 -2.90 19.57 -45.30
N LEU A 6 -4.05 19.04 -44.87
CA LEU A 6 -4.65 17.83 -45.42
C LEU A 6 -5.83 18.17 -46.33
N THR A 7 -5.94 17.47 -47.46
CA THR A 7 -7.15 17.53 -48.29
C THR A 7 -8.33 16.91 -47.54
N ARG A 8 -9.56 17.27 -47.92
CA ARG A 8 -10.78 16.76 -47.28
C ARG A 8 -10.83 15.22 -47.22
N ALA A 9 -10.41 14.54 -48.30
CA ALA A 9 -10.36 13.09 -48.35
C ALA A 9 -9.32 12.48 -47.37
N GLN A 10 -8.17 13.15 -47.21
CA GLN A 10 -7.15 12.73 -46.25
C GLN A 10 -7.58 13.00 -44.80
N CYS A 11 -8.27 14.11 -44.54
CA CYS A 11 -8.90 14.37 -43.24
C CYS A 11 -9.91 13.28 -42.88
N ASP A 12 -10.77 12.86 -43.82
CA ASP A 12 -11.74 11.78 -43.57
C ASP A 12 -11.06 10.45 -43.22
N LEU A 13 -9.91 10.15 -43.85
CA LEU A 13 -9.10 8.97 -43.50
C LEU A 13 -8.51 9.10 -42.09
N LEU A 14 -7.96 10.26 -41.73
CA LEU A 14 -7.43 10.53 -40.40
C LEU A 14 -8.49 10.37 -39.31
N TRP A 15 -9.70 10.90 -39.53
CA TRP A 15 -10.83 10.74 -38.61
C TRP A 15 -11.26 9.30 -38.45
N LYS A 16 -11.26 8.51 -39.54
CA LYS A 16 -11.55 7.08 -39.49
C LYS A 16 -10.52 6.34 -38.63
N VAL A 17 -9.23 6.69 -38.74
CA VAL A 17 -8.15 6.12 -37.93
C VAL A 17 -8.37 6.46 -36.45
N TRP A 18 -8.61 7.74 -36.14
CA TRP A 18 -8.81 8.16 -34.74
C TRP A 18 -10.02 7.47 -34.11
N TYR A 19 -11.16 7.41 -34.82
CA TYR A 19 -12.35 6.72 -34.33
C TYR A 19 -12.08 5.24 -34.05
N SER A 20 -11.42 4.53 -34.98
CA SER A 20 -11.06 3.13 -34.74
C SER A 20 -10.08 2.94 -33.58
N LYS A 21 -9.19 3.91 -33.33
CA LYS A 21 -8.27 3.86 -32.18
C LYS A 21 -9.02 3.99 -30.85
N ILE A 22 -9.99 4.89 -30.78
CA ILE A 22 -10.89 5.01 -29.61
C ILE A 22 -11.65 3.71 -29.39
N GLU A 23 -12.15 3.10 -30.48
CA GLU A 23 -12.85 1.81 -30.42
C GLU A 23 -11.94 0.70 -29.87
N ILE A 24 -10.69 0.56 -30.37
CA ILE A 24 -9.71 -0.39 -29.81
C ILE A 24 -9.54 -0.15 -28.31
N ARG A 25 -9.34 1.11 -27.90
CA ARG A 25 -9.13 1.44 -26.48
C ARG A 25 -10.31 1.01 -25.61
N GLN A 26 -11.53 1.27 -26.07
CA GLN A 26 -12.73 0.83 -25.35
C GLN A 26 -12.81 -0.69 -25.24
N ARG A 27 -12.54 -1.42 -26.34
CA ARG A 27 -12.53 -2.90 -26.35
C ARG A 27 -11.42 -3.47 -25.48
N PHE A 28 -10.25 -2.84 -25.46
CA PHE A 28 -9.12 -3.22 -24.63
C PHE A 28 -9.45 -3.07 -23.15
N LEU A 29 -9.96 -1.91 -22.73
CA LEU A 29 -10.37 -1.67 -21.34
C LEU A 29 -11.49 -2.63 -20.91
N ALA A 30 -12.45 -2.89 -21.81
CA ALA A 30 -13.51 -3.86 -21.60
C ALA A 30 -12.96 -5.29 -21.40
N LEU A 31 -11.91 -5.69 -22.14
CA LEU A 31 -11.27 -7.00 -21.96
C LEU A 31 -10.51 -7.07 -20.62
N VAL A 32 -9.79 -6.00 -20.26
CA VAL A 32 -9.05 -5.92 -18.98
C VAL A 32 -10.00 -6.01 -17.79
N GLU A 33 -11.11 -5.29 -17.81
CA GLU A 33 -12.14 -5.33 -16.76
C GLU A 33 -12.75 -6.73 -16.61
N GLU A 34 -13.06 -7.40 -17.72
CA GLU A 34 -13.64 -8.75 -17.68
C GLU A 34 -12.65 -9.80 -17.14
N LYS A 35 -11.34 -9.58 -17.27
CA LYS A 35 -10.30 -10.47 -16.72
C LYS A 35 -10.07 -10.28 -15.21
N GLN A 36 -10.49 -9.15 -14.62
CA GLN A 36 -10.21 -8.83 -13.20
C GLN A 36 -10.57 -9.96 -12.22
N PRO A 37 -11.73 -10.63 -12.31
CA PRO A 37 -12.09 -11.68 -11.36
C PRO A 37 -11.19 -12.91 -11.44
N LEU A 38 -10.57 -13.19 -12.60
CA LEU A 38 -9.62 -14.28 -12.75
C LEU A 38 -8.31 -13.99 -12.03
N PHE A 39 -7.85 -12.74 -12.01
CA PHE A 39 -6.65 -12.36 -11.27
C PHE A 39 -6.86 -12.40 -9.76
N GLN A 40 -8.03 -11.95 -9.27
CA GLN A 40 -8.39 -12.01 -7.85
C GLN A 40 -8.47 -13.46 -7.33
N ALA A 41 -8.80 -14.43 -8.20
CA ALA A 41 -8.82 -15.85 -7.86
C ALA A 41 -7.44 -16.46 -7.60
N CYS A 42 -6.38 -15.85 -8.13
CA CYS A 42 -5.02 -16.36 -8.04
C CYS A 42 -4.19 -15.71 -6.91
N CYS A 43 -4.74 -14.72 -6.20
CA CYS A 43 -4.06 -14.07 -5.08
C CYS A 43 -4.25 -14.87 -3.78
N ALA A 44 -3.15 -15.31 -3.16
CA ALA A 44 -3.20 -16.00 -1.87
C ALA A 44 -3.86 -15.11 -0.81
N GLY A 45 -4.97 -15.56 -0.22
CA GLY A 45 -5.74 -14.83 0.80
C GLY A 45 -6.99 -14.10 0.27
N GLU A 46 -7.18 -13.98 -1.05
CA GLU A 46 -8.41 -13.49 -1.66
C GLU A 46 -9.26 -14.67 -2.15
N SER A 47 -10.29 -15.05 -1.38
CA SER A 47 -11.18 -16.14 -1.79
C SER A 47 -12.12 -15.66 -2.90
N THR A 48 -11.95 -16.11 -4.13
CA THR A 48 -13.01 -15.98 -5.13
C THR A 48 -14.03 -17.09 -4.95
N THR A 49 -15.28 -16.71 -4.71
CA THR A 49 -16.46 -17.58 -4.66
C THR A 49 -17.00 -17.92 -6.06
N LEU A 50 -16.14 -18.03 -7.07
CA LEU A 50 -16.56 -18.36 -8.43
C LEU A 50 -16.63 -19.89 -8.59
N GLY A 51 -17.86 -20.42 -8.66
CA GLY A 51 -18.08 -21.84 -8.98
C GLY A 51 -17.74 -22.17 -10.45
N THR A 52 -17.57 -23.46 -10.76
CA THR A 52 -17.16 -23.98 -12.08
C THR A 52 -17.97 -23.40 -13.26
N ARG A 53 -19.29 -23.28 -13.08
CA ARG A 53 -20.19 -22.73 -14.11
C ARG A 53 -19.92 -21.25 -14.38
N ASP A 54 -19.66 -20.48 -13.34
CA ASP A 54 -19.44 -19.04 -13.45
C ASP A 54 -18.04 -18.75 -14.01
N ASN A 55 -17.05 -19.59 -13.69
CA ASN A 55 -15.74 -19.61 -14.35
C ASN A 55 -15.84 -19.90 -15.85
N GLN A 56 -16.58 -20.94 -16.26
CA GLN A 56 -16.77 -21.25 -17.68
C GLN A 56 -17.45 -20.08 -18.43
N ARG A 57 -18.44 -19.46 -17.81
CA ARG A 57 -19.13 -18.28 -18.37
C ARG A 57 -18.18 -17.09 -18.52
N LEU A 58 -17.35 -16.84 -17.51
CA LEU A 58 -16.36 -15.77 -17.52
C LEU A 58 -15.32 -15.99 -18.62
N VAL A 59 -14.76 -17.20 -18.72
CA VAL A 59 -13.81 -17.57 -19.79
C VAL A 59 -14.44 -17.37 -21.18
N ALA A 60 -15.69 -17.79 -21.39
CA ALA A 60 -16.39 -17.57 -22.65
C ALA A 60 -16.59 -16.08 -22.96
N ALA A 61 -16.89 -15.25 -21.94
CA ALA A 61 -17.02 -13.81 -22.10
C ALA A 61 -15.68 -13.14 -22.44
N VAL A 62 -14.59 -13.55 -21.78
CA VAL A 62 -13.23 -13.08 -22.07
C VAL A 62 -12.84 -13.41 -23.51
N ARG A 63 -13.05 -14.66 -23.97
CA ARG A 63 -12.80 -15.06 -25.37
C ARG A 63 -13.57 -14.19 -26.36
N LYS A 64 -14.88 -14.00 -26.13
CA LYS A 64 -15.71 -13.14 -26.97
C LYS A 64 -15.20 -11.69 -27.03
N ARG A 65 -14.73 -11.13 -25.92
CA ARG A 65 -14.15 -9.77 -25.89
C ARG A 65 -12.79 -9.73 -26.60
N ALA A 66 -11.98 -10.79 -26.49
CA ALA A 66 -10.71 -10.93 -27.19
C ALA A 66 -10.90 -10.94 -28.71
N ASP A 67 -11.86 -11.71 -29.23
CA ASP A 67 -12.18 -11.77 -30.67
C ASP A 67 -12.66 -10.40 -31.19
N GLN A 68 -13.49 -9.69 -30.41
CA GLN A 68 -13.95 -8.34 -30.75
C GLN A 68 -12.80 -7.33 -30.79
N LEU A 69 -11.86 -7.45 -29.84
CA LEU A 69 -10.67 -6.61 -29.81
C LEU A 69 -9.81 -6.84 -31.04
N GLU A 70 -9.55 -8.10 -31.40
CA GLU A 70 -8.78 -8.47 -32.60
C GLU A 70 -9.42 -7.89 -33.87
N HIS A 71 -10.73 -8.06 -34.06
CA HIS A 71 -11.43 -7.49 -35.21
C HIS A 71 -11.35 -5.96 -35.27
N SER A 72 -11.47 -5.28 -34.11
CA SER A 72 -11.33 -3.83 -34.04
C SER A 72 -9.90 -3.37 -34.36
N LEU A 73 -8.90 -4.16 -33.98
CA LEU A 73 -7.48 -3.91 -34.27
C LEU A 73 -7.18 -4.07 -35.76
N GLU A 74 -7.66 -5.13 -36.40
CA GLU A 74 -7.52 -5.31 -37.86
C GLU A 74 -8.12 -4.13 -38.63
N ASN A 75 -9.31 -3.69 -38.22
CA ASN A 75 -9.98 -2.55 -38.84
C ASN A 75 -9.18 -1.25 -38.66
N TYR A 76 -8.57 -1.03 -37.49
CA TYR A 76 -7.66 0.09 -37.25
C TYR A 76 -6.42 0.02 -38.12
N ASN A 77 -5.68 -1.10 -38.10
CA ASN A 77 -4.45 -1.26 -38.87
C ASN A 77 -4.70 -1.03 -40.36
N ARG A 78 -5.80 -1.59 -40.90
CA ARG A 78 -6.24 -1.35 -42.29
C ARG A 78 -6.51 0.13 -42.58
N ARG A 79 -7.17 0.85 -41.66
CA ARG A 79 -7.44 2.29 -41.82
C ARG A 79 -6.14 3.11 -41.74
N THR A 80 -5.24 2.73 -40.85
CA THR A 80 -3.92 3.35 -40.70
C THR A 80 -3.10 3.19 -41.97
N GLU A 81 -3.03 1.99 -42.53
CA GLU A 81 -2.36 1.73 -43.81
C GLU A 81 -2.95 2.55 -44.97
N ALA A 82 -4.29 2.64 -45.05
CA ALA A 82 -4.95 3.46 -46.06
C ALA A 82 -4.63 4.95 -45.92
N PHE A 83 -4.50 5.45 -44.68
CA PHE A 83 -4.07 6.83 -44.42
C PHE A 83 -2.61 7.06 -44.81
N ILE A 84 -1.70 6.14 -44.43
CA ILE A 84 -0.27 6.20 -44.76
C ILE A 84 -0.08 6.24 -46.29
N ALA A 85 -0.80 5.38 -47.02
CA ALA A 85 -0.76 5.36 -48.48
C ALA A 85 -1.25 6.67 -49.11
N ALA A 86 -2.24 7.33 -48.52
CA ALA A 86 -2.78 8.60 -49.00
C ALA A 86 -1.94 9.83 -48.59
N CYS A 87 -1.11 9.71 -47.55
CA CYS A 87 -0.33 10.81 -46.96
C CYS A 87 1.14 10.41 -46.68
N PRO A 88 1.95 10.04 -47.68
CA PRO A 88 3.30 9.52 -47.46
C PRO A 88 4.30 10.54 -46.89
N THR A 89 3.99 11.83 -46.99
CA THR A 89 4.85 12.91 -46.47
C THR A 89 4.58 13.24 -45.00
N HIS A 90 3.51 12.69 -44.41
CA HIS A 90 3.16 12.89 -43.01
C HIS A 90 3.73 11.77 -42.14
N HIS A 91 3.99 12.08 -40.86
CA HIS A 91 4.36 11.04 -39.91
C HIS A 91 3.23 10.00 -39.82
N PRO A 92 3.52 8.69 -39.93
CA PRO A 92 2.51 7.66 -39.88
C PRO A 92 1.96 7.50 -38.45
N PRO A 93 0.65 7.26 -38.28
CA PRO A 93 0.14 6.69 -37.03
C PRO A 93 0.77 5.30 -36.80
N PRO A 94 1.04 4.90 -35.55
CA PRO A 94 1.62 3.58 -35.27
C PRO A 94 0.62 2.47 -35.58
N THR A 95 1.09 1.39 -36.20
CA THR A 95 0.38 0.10 -36.21
C THR A 95 0.87 -0.74 -35.04
N ILE A 96 0.06 -1.71 -34.60
CA ILE A 96 0.40 -2.59 -33.47
C ILE A 96 -0.12 -4.00 -33.73
N GLN A 97 0.67 -5.00 -33.34
CA GLN A 97 0.23 -6.40 -33.39
C GLN A 97 -0.67 -6.74 -32.21
N TYR A 98 -1.51 -7.76 -32.34
CA TYR A 98 -2.41 -8.16 -31.27
C TYR A 98 -1.67 -8.56 -29.98
N SER A 99 -0.58 -9.32 -30.11
CA SER A 99 0.28 -9.72 -28.99
C SER A 99 0.92 -8.52 -28.28
N GLU A 100 1.37 -7.52 -29.04
CA GLU A 100 1.93 -6.28 -28.49
C GLU A 100 0.86 -5.42 -27.81
N LEU A 101 -0.34 -5.36 -28.39
CA LEU A 101 -1.49 -4.63 -27.82
C LEU A 101 -1.86 -5.15 -26.44
N LEU A 102 -1.85 -6.48 -26.26
CA LEU A 102 -2.17 -7.10 -24.97
C LEU A 102 -1.12 -6.82 -23.88
N ARG A 103 0.11 -6.47 -24.26
CA ARG A 103 1.21 -6.13 -23.35
C ARG A 103 1.25 -4.64 -22.98
N LEU A 104 0.43 -3.81 -23.64
CA LEU A 104 0.43 -2.38 -23.38
C LEU A 104 -0.10 -2.08 -21.98
N GLN A 105 0.62 -1.19 -21.28
CA GLN A 105 0.11 -0.57 -20.07
C GLN A 105 -0.91 0.52 -20.41
N PRO A 106 -1.86 0.84 -19.52
CA PRO A 106 -2.87 1.88 -19.75
C PRO A 106 -2.30 3.27 -20.05
N ASP A 107 -1.07 3.54 -19.59
CA ASP A 107 -0.33 4.78 -19.76
C ASP A 107 0.65 4.77 -20.96
N ASP A 108 0.66 3.71 -21.77
CA ASP A 108 1.55 3.57 -22.94
C ASP A 108 1.39 4.73 -23.95
N PRO A 109 2.47 5.16 -24.66
CA PRO A 109 2.40 6.23 -25.66
C PRO A 109 1.41 5.96 -26.78
N PHE A 110 1.18 4.69 -27.13
CA PHE A 110 0.19 4.28 -28.10
C PHE A 110 -1.19 4.88 -27.79
N TRP A 111 -1.61 4.95 -26.52
CA TRP A 111 -2.91 5.51 -26.14
C TRP A 111 -3.00 7.04 -26.17
N ASN A 112 -1.90 7.74 -26.50
CA ASN A 112 -1.86 9.19 -26.62
C ASN A 112 -2.49 9.64 -27.95
N ASP A 113 -3.45 10.55 -27.88
CA ASP A 113 -4.13 11.12 -29.06
C ASP A 113 -3.46 12.40 -29.58
N GLY A 114 -2.31 12.79 -29.02
CA GLY A 114 -1.53 13.96 -29.43
C GLY A 114 -1.24 13.99 -30.93
N PHE A 115 -1.04 12.82 -31.55
CA PHE A 115 -0.90 12.70 -33.00
C PHE A 115 -2.08 13.28 -33.78
N PHE A 116 -3.31 13.20 -33.27
CA PHE A 116 -4.52 13.68 -33.94
C PHE A 116 -4.84 15.15 -33.63
N THR A 117 -4.28 15.70 -32.55
CA THR A 117 -4.56 17.08 -32.12
C THR A 117 -3.41 18.04 -32.43
N ASN A 118 -2.16 17.64 -32.20
CA ASN A 118 -0.96 18.48 -32.18
C ASN A 118 0.23 17.85 -32.93
N GLY A 119 -0.04 17.18 -34.04
CA GLY A 119 0.87 16.32 -34.80
C GLY A 119 1.94 17.05 -35.61
N ASN A 120 2.32 18.26 -35.20
CA ASN A 120 3.59 18.90 -35.58
C ASN A 120 4.53 19.06 -34.37
N GLU A 121 4.03 18.84 -33.16
CA GLU A 121 4.77 19.03 -31.93
C GLU A 121 5.57 17.77 -31.56
N PRO A 122 6.85 17.89 -31.17
CA PRO A 122 7.67 16.73 -30.81
C PRO A 122 7.05 15.87 -29.70
N TRP A 123 6.44 16.49 -28.69
CA TRP A 123 5.78 15.77 -27.59
C TRP A 123 4.52 14.99 -28.01
N ALA A 124 3.97 15.26 -29.19
CA ALA A 124 2.79 14.60 -29.73
C ALA A 124 3.12 13.41 -30.64
N ILE A 125 4.36 13.34 -31.16
CA ILE A 125 4.76 12.38 -32.20
C ILE A 125 5.98 11.55 -31.79
N ASP A 126 7.04 12.20 -31.28
CA ASP A 126 8.29 11.53 -30.98
C ASP A 126 8.16 10.66 -29.72
N ILE A 127 8.36 9.36 -29.91
CA ILE A 127 8.26 8.35 -28.86
C ILE A 127 9.25 8.59 -27.73
N HIS A 128 10.46 9.07 -28.04
CA HIS A 128 11.49 9.33 -27.04
C HIS A 128 11.13 10.56 -26.19
N THR A 129 10.66 11.64 -26.82
CA THR A 129 10.15 12.82 -26.12
C THR A 129 8.96 12.45 -25.22
N GLN A 130 8.00 11.66 -25.72
CA GLN A 130 6.85 11.22 -24.93
C GLN A 130 7.24 10.37 -23.72
N ARG A 131 8.13 9.39 -23.92
CA ARG A 131 8.67 8.56 -22.84
C ARG A 131 9.44 9.40 -21.83
N GLY A 132 10.29 10.32 -22.29
CA GLY A 132 11.06 11.21 -21.43
C GLY A 132 10.19 12.13 -20.57
N ILE A 133 9.14 12.73 -21.14
CA ILE A 133 8.18 13.56 -20.39
C ILE A 133 7.52 12.75 -19.28
N ARG A 134 7.10 11.51 -19.57
CA ARG A 134 6.45 10.63 -18.58
C ARG A 134 7.40 10.14 -17.52
N GLN A 135 8.62 9.73 -17.90
CA GLN A 135 9.66 9.36 -16.94
C GLN A 135 9.98 10.53 -16.01
N LEU A 136 10.10 11.74 -16.53
CA LEU A 136 10.30 12.94 -15.72
C LEU A 136 9.11 13.22 -14.80
N ALA A 137 7.88 13.04 -15.28
CA ALA A 137 6.68 13.19 -14.45
C ALA A 137 6.60 12.14 -13.33
N SER A 138 6.92 10.88 -13.65
CA SER A 138 7.00 9.76 -12.68
C SER A 138 8.07 10.02 -11.63
N TYR A 139 9.27 10.43 -12.06
CA TYR A 139 10.37 10.82 -11.17
C TYR A 139 9.96 11.96 -10.22
N LYS A 140 9.36 13.04 -10.75
CA LYS A 140 8.86 14.15 -9.93
C LYS A 140 7.78 13.69 -8.94
N ARG A 141 6.89 12.80 -9.36
CA ARG A 141 5.88 12.19 -8.48
C ARG A 141 6.54 11.34 -7.39
N GLY A 142 7.58 10.56 -7.71
CA GLY A 142 8.33 9.79 -6.73
C GLY A 142 9.00 10.67 -5.68
N ILE A 143 9.56 11.82 -6.09
CA ILE A 143 10.09 12.82 -5.15
C ILE A 143 8.98 13.37 -4.26
N GLU A 144 7.82 13.73 -4.84
CA GLU A 144 6.69 14.24 -4.09
C GLU A 144 6.14 13.20 -3.10
N GLU A 145 6.02 11.94 -3.52
CA GLU A 145 5.54 10.85 -2.69
C GLU A 145 6.48 10.59 -1.52
N LYS A 146 7.80 10.56 -1.77
CA LYS A 146 8.80 10.49 -0.70
C LYS A 146 8.63 11.61 0.32
N ARG A 147 8.34 12.84 -0.13
CA ARG A 147 8.07 13.98 0.76
C ARG A 147 6.78 13.79 1.55
N ARG A 148 5.70 13.31 0.91
CA ARG A 148 4.41 13.04 1.56
C ARG A 148 4.51 11.95 2.62
N LEU A 149 5.24 10.87 2.35
CA LEU A 149 5.53 9.85 3.36
C LEU A 149 6.24 10.45 4.58
N GLY A 150 7.23 11.33 4.35
CA GLY A 150 7.89 12.06 5.45
C GLY A 150 6.95 12.95 6.25
N TRP A 151 5.91 13.51 5.63
CA TRP A 151 4.87 14.30 6.31
C TRP A 151 3.93 13.42 7.13
N GLU A 152 3.45 12.32 6.55
CA GLU A 152 2.54 11.40 7.22
C GLU A 152 3.20 10.71 8.41
N VAL A 153 4.49 10.38 8.33
CA VAL A 153 5.23 9.82 9.48
C VAL A 153 5.30 10.81 10.64
N ARG A 154 5.64 12.08 10.39
CA ARG A 154 5.66 13.10 11.45
C ARG A 154 4.28 13.38 12.01
N ARG A 155 3.26 13.41 11.16
CA ARG A 155 1.86 13.53 11.59
C ARG A 155 1.45 12.36 12.49
N THR A 156 1.86 11.15 12.12
CA THR A 156 1.63 9.93 12.90
C THR A 156 2.35 10.02 14.24
N MET A 157 3.64 10.39 14.26
CA MET A 157 4.40 10.60 15.49
C MET A 157 3.74 11.65 16.39
N HIS A 158 3.36 12.82 15.85
CA HIS A 158 2.65 13.85 16.63
C HIS A 158 1.34 13.35 17.22
N TRP A 159 0.54 12.62 16.43
CA TRP A 159 -0.72 12.05 16.91
C TRP A 159 -0.48 11.07 18.06
N VAL A 160 0.49 10.17 17.91
CA VAL A 160 0.81 9.17 18.92
C VAL A 160 1.37 9.83 20.18
N VAL A 161 2.36 10.71 20.05
CA VAL A 161 2.99 11.43 21.17
C VAL A 161 1.95 12.22 21.94
N GLY A 162 1.14 13.03 21.25
CA GLY A 162 0.10 13.82 21.91
C GLY A 162 -1.00 12.96 22.52
N ARG A 163 -1.33 11.81 21.91
CA ARG A 163 -2.30 10.87 22.47
C ARG A 163 -1.76 10.20 23.74
N HIS A 164 -0.48 9.82 23.74
CA HIS A 164 0.18 9.29 24.92
C HIS A 164 0.17 10.31 26.06
N GLU A 165 0.64 11.55 25.81
CA GLU A 165 0.64 12.65 26.79
C GLU A 165 -0.78 12.91 27.37
N LEU A 166 -1.80 12.90 26.50
CA LEU A 166 -3.19 13.07 26.93
C LEU A 166 -3.68 11.90 27.81
N VAL A 167 -3.47 10.66 27.38
CA VAL A 167 -3.92 9.50 28.16
C VAL A 167 -3.19 9.44 29.50
N TRP A 168 -1.89 9.73 29.48
CA TRP A 168 -1.05 9.79 30.68
C TRP A 168 -1.55 10.83 31.68
N SER A 169 -1.68 12.10 31.26
CA SER A 169 -2.13 13.18 32.13
C SER A 169 -3.52 12.92 32.74
N LEU A 170 -4.46 12.37 31.96
CA LEU A 170 -5.77 11.99 32.46
C LEU A 170 -5.70 10.83 33.45
N LEU A 171 -4.87 9.83 33.20
CA LEU A 171 -4.71 8.67 34.08
C LEU A 171 -4.10 9.08 35.42
N THR A 172 -3.04 9.90 35.39
CA THR A 172 -2.42 10.47 36.59
C THR A 172 -3.42 11.31 37.38
N GLY A 173 -4.21 12.15 36.70
CA GLY A 173 -5.29 12.91 37.33
C GLY A 173 -6.35 12.04 38.01
N LEU A 174 -6.74 10.90 37.40
CA LEU A 174 -7.64 9.93 38.03
C LEU A 174 -7.01 9.21 39.23
N CYS A 175 -5.70 8.99 39.22
CA CYS A 175 -4.98 8.39 40.35
C CYS A 175 -4.86 9.34 41.54
N GLN A 176 -4.77 10.64 41.31
CA GLN A 176 -4.67 11.68 42.35
C GLN A 176 -6.04 12.11 42.92
N LEU A 177 -7.15 11.78 42.25
CA LEU A 177 -8.49 12.14 42.71
C LEU A 177 -8.89 11.37 43.98
N SER A 178 -9.35 12.13 44.99
CA SER A 178 -9.98 11.56 46.18
C SER A 178 -11.31 10.90 45.84
N VAL A 179 -11.58 9.74 46.44
CA VAL A 179 -12.86 9.00 46.29
C VAL A 179 -14.06 9.80 46.81
N ALA A 180 -13.82 10.79 47.68
CA ALA A 180 -14.83 11.70 48.22
C ALA A 180 -15.01 13.00 47.39
N ALA A 181 -14.36 13.12 46.23
CA ALA A 181 -14.44 14.32 45.40
C ALA A 181 -15.87 14.60 44.94
N THR A 182 -16.31 15.85 45.07
CA THR A 182 -17.60 16.30 44.54
C THR A 182 -17.46 16.74 43.08
N PRO A 183 -18.55 16.80 42.29
CA PRO A 183 -18.50 17.24 40.89
C PRO A 183 -17.91 18.65 40.69
N GLY A 184 -17.93 19.49 41.74
CA GLY A 184 -17.32 20.82 41.74
C GLY A 184 -15.79 20.81 41.79
N ASP A 185 -15.19 19.76 42.37
CA ASP A 185 -13.75 19.63 42.61
C ASP A 185 -13.02 18.93 41.44
N LEU A 186 -13.76 18.56 40.40
CA LEU A 186 -13.22 17.75 39.31
C LEU A 186 -12.38 18.61 38.33
N PRO A 187 -11.15 18.19 37.99
CA PRO A 187 -10.38 18.83 36.93
C PRO A 187 -11.17 18.89 35.62
N VAL A 188 -11.12 20.03 34.94
CA VAL A 188 -11.91 20.29 33.71
C VAL A 188 -11.70 19.20 32.65
N GLN A 189 -10.48 18.68 32.55
CA GLN A 189 -10.09 17.66 31.58
C GLN A 189 -10.73 16.28 31.86
N LEU A 190 -11.11 15.99 33.10
CA LEU A 190 -11.69 14.71 33.53
C LEU A 190 -13.23 14.71 33.51
N LYS A 191 -13.86 15.89 33.51
CA LYS A 191 -15.33 16.04 33.46
C LYS A 191 -15.97 15.31 32.27
N PRO A 192 -15.50 15.46 31.02
CA PRO A 192 -16.11 14.78 29.88
C PRO A 192 -16.08 13.26 30.00
N LEU A 193 -15.04 12.71 30.63
CA LEU A 193 -14.90 11.27 30.83
C LEU A 193 -15.83 10.76 31.94
N LEU A 194 -15.85 11.43 33.10
CA LEU A 194 -16.57 10.97 34.29
C LEU A 194 -18.07 11.31 34.27
N GLU A 195 -18.48 12.32 33.52
CA GLU A 195 -19.89 12.70 33.33
C GLU A 195 -20.52 12.06 32.08
N HIS A 196 -19.78 11.20 31.37
CA HIS A 196 -20.26 10.53 30.18
C HIS A 196 -21.53 9.71 30.44
N THR A 197 -22.48 9.73 29.49
CA THR A 197 -23.80 9.07 29.63
C THR A 197 -23.68 7.58 29.96
N SER A 198 -22.64 6.90 29.44
CA SER A 198 -22.38 5.48 29.73
C SER A 198 -22.02 5.19 31.19
N LEU A 199 -21.58 6.18 31.97
CA LEU A 199 -21.26 6.05 33.39
C LEU A 199 -22.38 6.58 34.30
N SER A 200 -23.51 7.04 33.72
CA SER A 200 -24.63 7.63 34.46
C SER A 200 -25.35 6.65 35.39
N SER A 201 -25.22 5.34 35.15
CA SER A 201 -25.76 4.28 36.01
C SER A 201 -25.04 4.15 37.36
N ASN A 202 -23.84 4.72 37.49
CA ASN A 202 -23.07 4.68 38.73
C ASN A 202 -23.52 5.79 39.70
N ILE A 203 -23.98 5.38 40.89
CA ILE A 203 -24.54 6.28 41.94
C ILE A 203 -23.43 7.09 42.64
N SER A 204 -22.22 6.54 42.76
CA SER A 204 -21.09 7.18 43.43
C SER A 204 -19.93 7.47 42.47
N MET A 205 -18.99 8.32 42.89
CA MET A 205 -17.82 8.69 42.09
C MET A 205 -16.77 7.56 42.00
N ALA A 206 -16.68 6.70 43.02
CA ALA A 206 -15.67 5.64 43.06
C ALA A 206 -15.74 4.68 41.86
N PRO A 207 -16.92 4.12 41.48
CA PRO A 207 -17.05 3.27 40.30
C PRO A 207 -16.75 4.01 39.00
N LYS A 208 -17.12 5.30 38.90
CA LYS A 208 -16.82 6.12 37.71
C LYS A 208 -15.32 6.30 37.53
N ILE A 209 -14.60 6.58 38.61
CA ILE A 209 -13.14 6.70 38.62
C ILE A 209 -12.50 5.36 38.22
N LEU A 210 -12.99 4.24 38.77
CA LEU A 210 -12.47 2.91 38.42
C LEU A 210 -12.68 2.60 36.94
N SER A 211 -13.89 2.85 36.39
CA SER A 211 -14.15 2.68 34.96
C SER A 211 -13.27 3.59 34.10
N GLY A 212 -13.07 4.84 34.51
CA GLY A 212 -12.16 5.77 33.83
C GLY A 212 -10.72 5.25 33.81
N LYS A 213 -10.21 4.74 34.94
CA LYS A 213 -8.88 4.13 35.05
C LYS A 213 -8.73 2.92 34.14
N VAL A 214 -9.72 2.03 34.11
CA VAL A 214 -9.73 0.85 33.21
C VAL A 214 -9.65 1.27 31.74
N LEU A 215 -10.47 2.24 31.33
CA LEU A 215 -10.51 2.73 29.95
C LEU A 215 -9.20 3.40 29.54
N LEU A 216 -8.68 4.29 30.36
CA LEU A 216 -7.42 5.00 30.08
C LEU A 216 -6.23 4.03 30.09
N HIS A 217 -6.18 3.08 31.02
CA HIS A 217 -5.13 2.06 31.04
C HIS A 217 -5.18 1.19 29.77
N SER A 218 -6.37 0.75 29.35
CA SER A 218 -6.56 0.02 28.08
C SER A 218 -6.04 0.81 26.88
N HIS A 219 -6.35 2.12 26.83
CA HIS A 219 -5.85 2.99 25.77
C HIS A 219 -4.33 3.18 25.82
N LEU A 220 -3.75 3.31 27.01
CA LEU A 220 -2.30 3.43 27.20
C LEU A 220 -1.59 2.17 26.70
N ILE A 221 -2.06 0.97 27.08
CA ILE A 221 -1.53 -0.31 26.60
C ILE A 221 -1.53 -0.34 25.06
N ARG A 222 -2.65 0.05 24.44
CA ARG A 222 -2.76 0.06 22.98
C ARG A 222 -1.77 1.03 22.33
N ILE A 223 -1.66 2.25 22.84
CA ILE A 223 -0.74 3.26 22.30
C ILE A 223 0.72 2.82 22.48
N ALA A 224 1.07 2.28 23.64
CA ALA A 224 2.40 1.77 23.94
C ALA A 224 2.80 0.64 22.97
N ARG A 225 1.88 -0.30 22.70
CA ARG A 225 2.11 -1.36 21.70
C ARG A 225 2.37 -0.81 20.31
N LEU A 226 1.52 0.12 19.84
CA LEU A 226 1.70 0.75 18.53
C LEU A 226 3.03 1.50 18.43
N GLN A 227 3.45 2.19 19.49
CA GLN A 227 4.75 2.89 19.51
C GLN A 227 5.92 1.92 19.35
N VAL A 228 5.90 0.81 20.08
CA VAL A 228 6.95 -0.21 20.00
C VAL A 228 6.97 -0.87 18.62
N GLU A 229 5.81 -1.29 18.11
CA GLU A 229 5.68 -1.94 16.80
C GLU A 229 6.11 -1.03 15.64
N TRP A 230 5.77 0.26 15.70
CA TRP A 230 6.04 1.18 14.60
C TRP A 230 7.43 1.81 14.67
N ASN A 231 8.15 1.70 15.78
CA ASN A 231 9.37 2.48 16.01
C ASN A 231 10.41 2.34 14.90
N GLU A 232 10.73 1.11 14.48
CA GLU A 232 11.76 0.85 13.46
C GLU A 232 11.39 1.48 12.12
N ASN A 233 10.19 1.16 11.62
CA ASN A 233 9.69 1.66 10.34
C ASN A 233 9.52 3.20 10.34
N ILE A 234 9.01 3.77 11.43
CA ILE A 234 8.86 5.23 11.58
C ILE A 234 10.22 5.90 11.61
N ALA A 235 11.18 5.39 12.39
CA ALA A 235 12.52 5.95 12.48
C ALA A 235 13.25 5.90 11.14
N GLU A 236 13.12 4.80 10.39
CA GLU A 236 13.71 4.66 9.06
C GLU A 236 13.20 5.75 8.10
N VAL A 237 11.87 5.89 7.97
CA VAL A 237 11.28 6.87 7.06
C VAL A 237 11.53 8.30 7.55
N PHE A 238 11.52 8.54 8.86
CA PHE A 238 11.83 9.84 9.44
C PHE A 238 13.25 10.30 9.05
N ASN A 239 14.25 9.42 9.17
CA ASN A 239 15.65 9.71 8.84
C ASN A 239 15.91 9.78 7.33
N LYS A 240 15.17 9.03 6.49
CA LYS A 240 15.33 9.02 5.03
C LYS A 240 14.62 10.18 4.31
N THR A 241 13.82 10.98 5.03
CA THR A 241 13.04 12.09 4.47
C THR A 241 13.59 13.45 4.88
N ALA A 242 13.23 14.49 4.13
CA ALA A 242 13.76 15.83 4.37
C ALA A 242 13.33 16.34 5.78
N PRO A 243 14.26 16.97 6.53
CA PRO A 243 13.97 17.48 7.86
C PRO A 243 12.92 18.60 7.81
N GLN A 244 12.13 18.70 8.87
CA GLN A 244 11.10 19.70 9.08
C GLN A 244 11.33 20.47 10.39
N SER A 245 10.60 21.57 10.54
CA SER A 245 10.58 22.32 11.79
C SER A 245 10.11 21.41 12.93
N ASP A 246 10.71 21.58 14.11
CA ASP A 246 10.37 20.86 15.35
C ASP A 246 10.67 19.35 15.37
N ASP A 247 11.34 18.83 14.34
CA ASP A 247 11.74 17.41 14.25
C ASP A 247 12.56 16.95 15.45
N ASN A 248 13.46 17.78 15.96
CA ASN A 248 14.29 17.45 17.12
C ASN A 248 13.44 17.26 18.37
N GLN A 249 12.50 18.17 18.64
CA GLN A 249 11.59 18.08 19.78
C GLN A 249 10.66 16.87 19.66
N LEU A 250 10.14 16.62 18.45
CA LEU A 250 9.28 15.46 18.19
C LEU A 250 10.03 14.14 18.41
N LYS A 251 11.27 14.04 17.92
CA LYS A 251 12.12 12.87 18.09
C LYS A 251 12.50 12.65 19.55
N GLN A 252 12.84 13.72 20.28
CA GLN A 252 13.11 13.66 21.72
C GLN A 252 11.90 13.11 22.49
N LYS A 253 10.70 13.70 22.27
CA LYS A 253 9.46 13.24 22.91
C LYS A 253 9.13 11.79 22.57
N TRP A 254 9.30 11.40 21.31
CA TRP A 254 9.06 10.02 20.86
C TRP A 254 10.00 9.04 21.57
N ASN A 255 11.30 9.34 21.60
CA ASN A 255 12.31 8.49 22.23
C ASN A 255 12.09 8.38 23.74
N LEU A 256 11.80 9.49 24.42
CA LEU A 256 11.50 9.52 25.85
C LEU A 256 10.30 8.62 26.19
N GLN A 257 9.21 8.74 25.42
CA GLN A 257 8.04 7.88 25.61
C GLN A 257 8.38 6.40 25.38
N LEU A 258 9.16 6.08 24.35
CA LEU A 258 9.58 4.71 24.10
C LEU A 258 10.49 4.14 25.19
N GLN A 259 11.42 4.93 25.71
CA GLN A 259 12.27 4.54 26.84
C GLN A 259 11.43 4.24 28.07
N ASN A 260 10.43 5.07 28.36
CA ASN A 260 9.49 4.85 29.46
C ASN A 260 8.64 3.59 29.24
N ILE A 261 8.14 3.35 28.02
CA ILE A 261 7.40 2.13 27.66
C ILE A 261 8.29 0.89 27.85
N LYS A 262 9.51 0.90 27.29
CA LYS A 262 10.46 -0.21 27.42
C LYS A 262 10.81 -0.49 28.87
N SER A 263 11.06 0.56 29.67
CA SER A 263 11.36 0.44 31.10
C SER A 263 10.17 -0.14 31.87
N THR A 264 8.96 0.36 31.64
CA THR A 264 7.76 -0.14 32.32
C THR A 264 7.41 -1.57 31.94
N LEU A 265 7.70 -2.01 30.70
CA LEU A 265 7.60 -3.41 30.30
C LEU A 265 8.67 -4.27 30.99
N ARG A 266 9.93 -3.81 31.01
CA ARG A 266 11.06 -4.52 31.65
C ARG A 266 10.83 -4.76 33.15
N PHE A 267 10.30 -3.76 33.86
CA PHE A 267 9.99 -3.87 35.28
C PHE A 267 8.61 -4.50 35.57
N GLY A 268 7.82 -4.83 34.54
CA GLY A 268 6.49 -5.43 34.70
C GLY A 268 5.43 -4.47 35.26
N PHE A 269 5.62 -3.15 35.12
CA PHE A 269 4.70 -2.13 35.65
C PHE A 269 3.54 -1.81 34.70
N LEU A 270 3.71 -2.04 33.40
CA LEU A 270 2.64 -1.90 32.41
C LEU A 270 1.96 -3.26 32.17
N SER A 271 0.94 -3.56 32.98
CA SER A 271 0.16 -4.79 32.84
C SER A 271 -0.61 -4.82 31.52
N GLY A 272 -0.71 -6.00 30.91
CA GLY A 272 -1.57 -6.22 29.75
C GLY A 272 -3.07 -6.25 30.08
N ILE A 273 -3.42 -6.21 31.37
CA ILE A 273 -4.80 -6.30 31.87
C ILE A 273 -5.35 -4.88 32.12
N PRO A 274 -6.43 -4.47 31.44
CA PRO A 274 -7.05 -3.16 31.66
C PRO A 274 -7.42 -2.91 33.12
N GLY A 275 -7.01 -1.76 33.67
CA GLY A 275 -7.26 -1.38 35.07
C GLY A 275 -6.29 -1.93 36.11
N ASP A 276 -5.41 -2.88 35.75
CA ASP A 276 -4.35 -3.38 36.63
C ASP A 276 -3.16 -2.40 36.65
N LEU A 277 -3.29 -1.35 37.47
CA LEU A 277 -2.34 -0.25 37.55
C LEU A 277 -1.32 -0.51 38.65
N HIS A 278 -0.07 -0.75 38.25
CA HIS A 278 1.04 -0.87 39.19
C HIS A 278 1.50 0.52 39.68
N GLU A 279 1.79 0.66 40.98
CA GLU A 279 2.22 1.95 41.58
C GLU A 279 3.49 2.51 40.91
N GLY A 280 4.42 1.63 40.54
CA GLY A 280 5.65 1.99 39.83
C GLY A 280 5.43 2.57 38.42
N LEU A 281 4.26 2.38 37.81
CA LEU A 281 3.91 2.98 36.52
C LEU A 281 3.88 4.51 36.63
N LEU A 282 3.25 5.04 37.69
CA LEU A 282 3.16 6.48 37.96
C LEU A 282 4.54 7.10 38.23
N GLN A 283 5.45 6.34 38.85
CA GLN A 283 6.77 6.84 39.21
C GLN A 283 7.72 6.96 38.00
N ILE A 284 7.69 6.02 37.05
CA ILE A 284 8.59 6.05 35.88
C ILE A 284 8.28 7.24 34.97
N PHE A 285 7.00 7.45 34.67
CA PHE A 285 6.57 8.53 33.80
C PHE A 285 6.51 9.90 34.50
N ALA A 286 6.60 9.96 35.84
CA ALA A 286 6.72 11.21 36.59
C ALA A 286 8.17 11.73 36.69
N ARG A 287 9.18 10.85 36.62
CA ARG A 287 10.60 11.26 36.66
C ARG A 287 11.03 12.14 35.50
N THR A 288 10.28 12.09 34.40
CA THR A 288 10.66 12.74 33.14
C THR A 288 10.11 14.16 32.96
N GLU A 289 9.38 14.72 33.94
CA GLU A 289 8.98 16.15 33.93
C GLU A 289 10.04 17.05 34.59
N ASP A 290 10.95 16.49 35.41
CA ASP A 290 11.91 17.24 36.25
C ASP A 290 13.39 17.02 35.88
N GLU A 291 13.71 16.09 34.97
CA GLU A 291 15.09 15.79 34.52
C GLU A 291 15.28 16.12 33.03
N ASP A 292 14.93 17.34 32.63
CA ASP A 292 15.56 17.97 31.45
C ASP A 292 16.97 18.42 31.89
N ASP A 293 17.95 17.51 31.84
CA ASP A 293 19.39 17.76 31.67
C ASP A 293 20.23 16.55 32.13
N GLN A 294 20.52 15.61 31.21
CA GLN A 294 21.87 15.04 31.01
C GLN A 294 21.87 13.98 29.90
N ASP A 295 22.78 14.18 28.96
CA ASP A 295 23.11 13.32 27.82
C ASP A 295 23.86 12.03 28.23
N GLU A 296 23.97 11.13 27.23
CA GLU A 296 24.87 9.95 27.09
C GLU A 296 24.45 8.72 27.92
N ASP A 297 24.29 7.52 27.33
CA ASP A 297 25.30 6.80 26.56
C ASP A 297 24.76 6.15 25.26
N GLU A 298 25.50 6.36 24.16
CA GLU A 298 25.59 5.41 23.05
C GLU A 298 26.45 4.24 23.56
N GLU A 299 25.84 3.10 23.88
CA GLU A 299 26.59 1.86 24.02
C GLU A 299 26.79 1.27 22.62
N ASP A 300 28.03 1.40 22.15
CA ASP A 300 28.61 0.63 21.05
C ASP A 300 28.37 -0.87 21.33
N GLU A 301 27.57 -1.53 20.49
CA GLU A 301 27.58 -3.00 20.45
C GLU A 301 28.81 -3.43 19.63
N GLU A 302 29.88 -3.78 20.37
CA GLU A 302 31.03 -4.49 19.85
C GLU A 302 30.59 -5.86 19.31
N ASP A 303 31.01 -6.14 18.07
CA ASP A 303 30.91 -7.45 17.43
C ASP A 303 31.63 -8.51 18.28
N GLU A 304 30.88 -9.42 18.92
CA GLU A 304 31.40 -10.72 19.33
C GLU A 304 30.98 -11.77 18.29
N GLU A 305 31.93 -12.09 17.40
CA GLU A 305 31.95 -13.33 16.64
C GLU A 305 32.14 -14.49 17.62
N ASP A 306 31.10 -15.31 17.81
CA ASP A 306 31.24 -16.65 18.38
C ASP A 306 30.77 -17.70 17.36
N GLU A 307 31.77 -18.28 16.70
CA GLU A 307 31.74 -19.55 15.99
C GLU A 307 31.43 -20.69 16.96
N ALA A 308 30.37 -21.46 16.68
CA ALA A 308 30.20 -22.79 17.23
C ALA A 308 29.51 -23.69 16.20
N ASP A 309 30.35 -24.53 15.59
CA ASP A 309 30.05 -25.69 14.77
C ASP A 309 29.21 -26.77 15.52
N GLU A 310 28.73 -27.72 14.69
CA GLU A 310 28.24 -29.08 14.99
C GLU A 310 26.73 -29.22 15.27
N GLU A 311 25.99 -30.18 14.71
CA GLU A 311 26.24 -31.27 13.74
C GLU A 311 24.85 -31.80 13.29
N ASP A 312 24.85 -32.53 12.17
CA ASP A 312 23.73 -33.24 11.54
C ASP A 312 22.94 -34.17 12.48
N GLU A 313 21.64 -34.37 12.18
CA GLU A 313 21.02 -35.70 12.24
C GLU A 313 19.85 -35.78 11.23
N GLU A 314 20.06 -36.57 10.18
CA GLU A 314 19.03 -37.14 9.30
C GLU A 314 18.42 -38.40 9.94
N ASP A 315 17.10 -38.61 9.82
CA ASP A 315 16.48 -39.90 9.40
C ASP A 315 14.95 -39.85 9.58
N LYS A 316 14.19 -39.90 8.48
CA LYS A 316 13.47 -41.07 7.88
C LYS A 316 12.20 -41.47 8.63
N GLU A 317 11.06 -41.20 8.00
CA GLU A 317 10.17 -42.15 7.30
C GLU A 317 9.17 -42.81 8.26
N ASP A 318 7.88 -42.54 8.01
CA ASP A 318 6.88 -43.59 8.01
C ASP A 318 5.80 -43.24 6.99
N LYS A 319 5.58 -44.19 6.08
CA LYS A 319 4.54 -44.24 5.06
C LYS A 319 3.35 -44.97 5.66
N GLU A 320 2.14 -44.48 5.40
CA GLU A 320 0.99 -45.37 5.25
C GLU A 320 0.20 -44.96 4.01
N ASP A 321 -0.09 -45.99 3.22
CA ASP A 321 -0.72 -46.00 1.91
C ASP A 321 -2.24 -45.74 2.01
N GLU A 322 -2.81 -45.05 1.02
CA GLU A 322 -4.11 -45.46 0.46
C GLU A 322 -4.06 -45.27 -1.07
N GLU A 323 -4.49 -46.33 -1.75
CA GLU A 323 -4.46 -46.58 -3.19
C GLU A 323 -5.59 -45.88 -3.96
N ASP A 324 -5.31 -45.68 -5.26
CA ASP A 324 -6.20 -45.65 -6.42
C ASP A 324 -7.24 -44.52 -6.59
N ASP A 325 -6.97 -43.64 -7.56
CA ASP A 325 -7.89 -43.36 -8.68
C ASP A 325 -7.10 -42.75 -9.86
N ASP A 326 -6.43 -43.62 -10.62
CA ASP A 326 -5.82 -43.33 -11.92
C ASP A 326 -6.93 -43.10 -12.97
N GLU A 327 -7.43 -41.86 -13.12
CA GLU A 327 -8.12 -41.45 -14.38
C GLU A 327 -8.33 -39.92 -14.57
N GLU A 328 -7.79 -39.02 -13.71
CA GLU A 328 -7.96 -37.56 -13.85
C GLU A 328 -6.70 -36.78 -14.33
N ASP A 329 -5.56 -37.44 -14.48
CA ASP A 329 -4.28 -36.75 -14.72
C ASP A 329 -4.03 -36.30 -16.18
N GLU A 330 -4.80 -36.77 -17.15
CA GLU A 330 -4.61 -36.37 -18.55
C GLU A 330 -5.32 -35.05 -18.90
N TYR A 331 -6.36 -34.66 -18.16
CA TYR A 331 -7.13 -33.43 -18.44
C TYR A 331 -6.60 -32.16 -17.74
N LEU A 332 -5.87 -32.32 -16.63
CA LEU A 332 -5.21 -31.23 -15.93
C LEU A 332 -3.85 -30.88 -16.53
N ALA A 333 -3.17 -31.84 -17.17
CA ALA A 333 -1.89 -31.58 -17.84
C ALA A 333 -2.02 -30.55 -19.00
N ASP A 334 -3.14 -30.54 -19.72
CA ASP A 334 -3.34 -29.62 -20.86
C ASP A 334 -3.74 -28.19 -20.43
N ILE A 335 -4.42 -28.03 -19.29
CA ILE A 335 -4.74 -26.71 -18.72
C ILE A 335 -3.52 -26.13 -18.02
N ASN A 336 -2.74 -26.99 -17.36
CA ASN A 336 -1.48 -26.61 -16.71
C ASN A 336 -0.40 -26.30 -17.75
N ALA A 337 -0.34 -26.96 -18.90
CA ALA A 337 0.65 -26.68 -19.94
C ALA A 337 0.48 -25.27 -20.55
N VAL A 338 -0.75 -24.81 -20.83
CA VAL A 338 -0.98 -23.48 -21.41
C VAL A 338 -0.81 -22.36 -20.38
N ALA A 339 -1.19 -22.60 -19.13
CA ALA A 339 -1.00 -21.65 -18.03
C ALA A 339 0.47 -21.59 -17.55
N GLN A 340 1.18 -22.71 -17.52
CA GLN A 340 2.60 -22.78 -17.19
C GLN A 340 3.48 -22.24 -18.31
N LEU A 341 3.13 -22.40 -19.59
CA LEU A 341 3.88 -21.78 -20.69
C LEU A 341 3.80 -20.25 -20.66
N GLN A 342 2.65 -19.68 -20.27
CA GLN A 342 2.49 -18.23 -20.14
C GLN A 342 3.13 -17.67 -18.85
N MET A 343 3.03 -18.40 -17.73
CA MET A 343 3.68 -18.01 -16.46
C MET A 343 5.21 -18.19 -16.48
N ALA A 344 5.73 -19.19 -17.19
CA ALA A 344 7.17 -19.39 -17.36
C ALA A 344 7.81 -18.37 -18.31
N GLU A 345 7.10 -17.94 -19.38
CA GLU A 345 7.55 -16.82 -20.22
C GLU A 345 7.59 -15.50 -19.44
N ASP A 346 6.59 -15.23 -18.60
CA ASP A 346 6.52 -14.01 -17.79
C ASP A 346 7.51 -14.02 -16.59
N MET A 347 7.88 -15.19 -16.05
CA MET A 347 8.93 -15.33 -15.02
C MET A 347 10.36 -15.27 -15.60
N LEU A 348 10.62 -15.90 -16.75
CA LEU A 348 11.95 -15.89 -17.40
C LEU A 348 12.30 -14.49 -17.97
N ALA A 349 11.31 -13.74 -18.46
CA ALA A 349 11.51 -12.37 -18.93
C ALA A 349 11.86 -11.38 -17.80
N ASN A 350 11.40 -11.64 -16.56
CA ASN A 350 11.70 -10.79 -15.40
C ASN A 350 13.05 -11.12 -14.74
N LEU A 351 13.54 -12.36 -14.86
CA LEU A 351 14.85 -12.76 -14.33
C LEU A 351 16.02 -12.37 -15.25
N SER A 352 15.83 -12.31 -16.58
CA SER A 352 16.90 -11.90 -17.51
C SER A 352 17.17 -10.38 -17.53
N ASN A 353 16.25 -9.55 -17.02
CA ASN A 353 16.37 -8.10 -16.98
C ASN A 353 16.97 -7.54 -15.67
N ASN A 354 17.35 -8.40 -14.72
CA ASN A 354 17.99 -8.02 -13.45
C ASN A 354 19.44 -8.54 -13.33
N SER A 355 20.08 -8.90 -14.45
CA SER A 355 21.52 -9.23 -14.50
C SER A 355 22.14 -8.67 -15.78
N ASN A 356 22.22 -7.33 -15.84
CA ASN A 356 23.29 -6.57 -16.50
C ASN A 356 23.22 -5.10 -16.11
#